data_AF-A0A930DNG6-F1
#
_entry.id   AF-A0A930DNG6-F1
#
_cell.length_a   1.000
_cell.length_b   1.000
_cell.length_c   1.000
_cell.angle_alpha   90.00
_cell.angle_beta   90.00
_cell.angle_gamma   90.00
#
_symmetry.space_group_name_H-M   'P 1'
#
loop_
_entity.id
_entity.type
_entity.pdbx_description
1 polymer ?
#
loop_
_entity_poly.entity_id
_entity_poly.type
_entity_poly.pdbx_seq_one_letter_code
_entity_poly.pdbx_strand_id
1 'polypeptide(L)'
;ERIAVELWKLLASAHPDKVEMFFSTGLAPYITEDFPKIQESGIPKLLPFAPVEKIVRFGLFLRNVPDLARKILRDLKLDRESIEGGSHFAALFSEEEVESPYALRKRIARYGLKMVRDFYEMRLALLQQDEAESYSPLESDLLEAKRRTGEIIITKKQAESIVKERLLWITKVESEKNCVSLSELMLSGKDLISLGVSPGKRMGEILQLAFDRVLQEPKENEKEKLISYLQESGLLDS
;
A
#
# COMPACT_ATOMS: atom_id res chain seq x y z
N GLU A 1 18.42 -18.40 -1.31
CA GLU A 1 19.42 -17.73 -0.45
C GLU A 1 20.51 -16.98 -1.23
N ARG A 2 21.54 -17.61 -1.83
CA ARG A 2 22.58 -16.86 -2.58
C ARG A 2 22.00 -15.99 -3.72
N ILE A 3 21.05 -16.53 -4.48
CA ILE A 3 20.32 -15.80 -5.54
C ILE A 3 19.61 -14.57 -4.97
N ALA A 4 18.93 -14.72 -3.82
CA ALA A 4 18.21 -13.61 -3.18
C ALA A 4 19.15 -12.51 -2.68
N VAL A 5 20.34 -12.86 -2.19
CA VAL A 5 21.36 -11.87 -1.77
C VAL A 5 21.85 -11.06 -2.97
N GLU A 6 22.15 -11.70 -4.10
CA GLU A 6 22.61 -10.99 -5.30
C GLU A 6 21.50 -10.16 -5.95
N LEU A 7 20.27 -10.68 -6.01
CA LEU A 7 19.11 -9.92 -6.48
C LEU A 7 18.84 -8.70 -5.59
N TRP A 8 18.93 -8.85 -4.27
CA TRP A 8 18.81 -7.72 -3.34
C TRP A 8 19.88 -6.66 -3.59
N LYS A 9 21.16 -7.05 -3.77
CA LYS A 9 22.24 -6.10 -4.07
C LYS A 9 21.97 -5.31 -5.35
N LEU A 10 21.43 -5.95 -6.39
CA LEU A 10 21.08 -5.26 -7.64
C LEU A 10 19.92 -4.29 -7.42
N LEU A 11 18.84 -4.74 -6.79
CA LEU A 11 17.67 -3.91 -6.49
C LEU A 11 18.01 -2.73 -5.57
N ALA A 12 18.96 -2.89 -4.65
CA ALA A 12 19.43 -1.86 -3.73
C ALA A 12 20.46 -0.90 -4.34
N SER A 13 20.95 -1.18 -5.55
CA SER A 13 22.01 -0.39 -6.18
C SER A 13 21.49 0.92 -6.78
N ALA A 14 22.43 1.78 -7.18
CA ALA A 14 22.14 2.99 -7.96
C ALA A 14 21.66 2.70 -9.40
N HIS A 15 21.84 1.47 -9.89
CA HIS A 15 21.46 1.03 -11.23
C HIS A 15 20.61 -0.25 -11.15
N PRO A 16 19.40 -0.17 -10.57
CA PRO A 16 18.54 -1.33 -10.40
C PRO A 16 18.03 -1.89 -11.74
N ASP A 17 18.07 -1.11 -12.82
CA ASP A 17 17.77 -1.50 -14.20
C ASP A 17 18.57 -2.73 -14.68
N LYS A 18 19.74 -2.99 -14.10
CA LYS A 18 20.53 -4.20 -14.39
C LYS A 18 19.79 -5.51 -14.13
N VAL A 19 18.72 -5.49 -13.33
CA VAL A 19 17.84 -6.66 -13.13
C VAL A 19 17.19 -7.11 -14.45
N GLU A 20 17.03 -6.22 -15.43
CA GLU A 20 16.56 -6.56 -16.78
C GLU A 20 17.44 -7.59 -17.50
N MET A 21 18.74 -7.63 -17.16
CA MET A 21 19.67 -8.59 -17.73
C MET A 21 19.28 -10.04 -17.41
N PHE A 22 18.59 -10.30 -16.30
CA PHE A 22 18.14 -11.66 -15.99
C PHE A 22 17.15 -12.20 -17.02
N PHE A 23 16.35 -11.31 -17.61
CA PHE A 23 15.36 -11.67 -18.61
C PHE A 23 16.01 -11.80 -20.00
N SER A 24 16.84 -10.83 -20.40
CA SER A 24 17.49 -10.85 -21.72
C SER A 24 18.53 -11.96 -21.89
N THR A 25 19.15 -12.41 -20.80
CA THR A 25 20.14 -13.51 -20.81
C THR A 25 19.52 -14.89 -20.60
N GLY A 26 18.22 -14.99 -20.35
CA GLY A 26 17.54 -16.26 -20.07
C GLY A 26 17.83 -16.85 -18.67
N LEU A 27 18.33 -16.04 -17.73
CA LEU A 27 18.57 -16.46 -16.35
C LEU A 27 17.31 -16.51 -15.49
N ALA A 28 16.24 -15.80 -15.88
CA ALA A 28 14.99 -15.69 -15.11
C ALA A 28 14.41 -17.05 -14.64
N PRO A 29 14.28 -18.10 -15.48
CA PRO A 29 13.74 -19.40 -15.04
C PRO A 29 14.58 -20.11 -13.97
N TYR A 30 15.86 -19.72 -13.81
CA TYR A 30 16.76 -20.29 -12.81
C TYR A 30 16.73 -19.53 -11.47
N ILE A 31 16.00 -18.41 -11.39
CA ILE A 31 15.82 -17.64 -10.15
C ILE A 31 14.72 -18.27 -9.30
N THR A 32 13.49 -18.33 -9.82
CA THR A 32 12.34 -19.08 -9.29
C THR A 32 11.42 -19.48 -10.45
N GLU A 33 10.52 -20.45 -10.21
CA GLU A 33 9.56 -20.95 -11.23
C GLU A 33 8.72 -19.83 -11.86
N ASP A 34 8.17 -18.92 -11.04
CA ASP A 34 7.32 -17.83 -11.52
C ASP A 34 8.09 -16.55 -11.90
N PHE A 35 9.41 -16.50 -11.73
CA PHE A 35 10.18 -15.30 -12.05
C PHE A 35 10.00 -14.80 -13.50
N PRO A 36 9.91 -15.69 -14.53
CA PRO A 36 9.61 -15.27 -15.90
C PRO A 36 8.27 -14.52 -16.06
N LYS A 37 7.30 -14.74 -15.17
CA LYS A 37 5.99 -14.04 -15.21
C LYS A 37 6.13 -12.54 -15.07
N ILE A 38 7.19 -12.05 -14.43
CA ILE A 38 7.49 -10.62 -14.34
C ILE A 38 7.69 -10.01 -15.74
N GLN A 39 8.37 -10.71 -16.65
CA GLN A 39 8.56 -10.25 -18.02
C GLN A 39 7.28 -10.40 -18.86
N GLU A 40 6.53 -11.49 -18.67
CA GLU A 40 5.24 -11.70 -19.36
C GLU A 40 4.24 -10.59 -19.03
N SER A 41 4.26 -10.07 -17.79
CA SER A 41 3.44 -8.94 -17.34
C SER A 41 4.08 -7.56 -17.60
N GLY A 42 5.19 -7.52 -18.33
CA GLY A 42 5.98 -6.31 -18.57
C GLY A 42 6.94 -6.02 -17.41
N ILE A 43 8.24 -5.92 -17.71
CA ILE A 43 9.25 -5.66 -16.68
C ILE A 43 8.98 -4.28 -16.06
N PRO A 44 8.80 -4.20 -14.73
CA PRO A 44 8.50 -2.93 -14.09
C PRO A 44 9.68 -1.97 -14.16
N LYS A 45 9.44 -0.73 -14.59
CA LYS A 45 10.38 0.39 -14.45
C LYS A 45 10.85 0.50 -13.00
N LEU A 46 12.15 0.46 -12.76
CA LEU A 46 12.73 0.54 -11.42
C LEU A 46 13.10 1.99 -11.11
N LEU A 47 12.89 2.41 -9.86
CA LEU A 47 13.20 3.76 -9.40
C LEU A 47 14.56 3.74 -8.68
N PRO A 48 15.65 4.29 -9.26
CA PRO A 48 16.97 4.30 -8.62
C PRO A 48 16.98 4.98 -7.25
N PHE A 49 16.17 6.02 -7.09
CA PHE A 49 16.04 6.83 -5.88
C PHE A 49 15.01 6.28 -4.86
N ALA A 50 14.36 5.14 -5.12
CA ALA A 50 13.47 4.54 -4.14
C ALA A 50 14.23 4.25 -2.82
N PRO A 51 13.56 4.25 -1.67
CA PRO A 51 14.19 3.84 -0.41
C PRO A 51 14.97 2.53 -0.57
N VAL A 52 16.18 2.46 0.00
CA VAL A 52 17.02 1.24 -0.01
C VAL A 52 16.53 0.30 1.09
N GLU A 53 15.26 -0.09 0.98
CA GLU A 53 14.57 -0.97 1.91
C GLU A 53 14.06 -2.19 1.15
N LYS A 54 14.29 -3.39 1.69
CA LYS A 54 13.93 -4.65 1.03
C LYS A 54 12.46 -4.68 0.64
N ILE A 55 11.57 -4.32 1.56
CA ILE A 55 10.11 -4.33 1.36
C ILE A 55 9.73 -3.44 0.15
N VAL A 56 10.21 -2.20 0.13
CA VAL A 56 9.89 -1.24 -0.94
C VAL A 56 10.47 -1.70 -2.28
N ARG A 57 11.76 -2.10 -2.32
CA ARG A 57 12.42 -2.49 -3.57
C ARG A 57 11.84 -3.76 -4.18
N PHE A 58 11.59 -4.79 -3.37
CA PHE A 58 10.94 -6.01 -3.86
C PHE A 58 9.47 -5.76 -4.23
N GLY A 59 8.75 -4.97 -3.44
CA GLY A 59 7.36 -4.59 -3.75
C GLY A 59 7.24 -3.85 -5.08
N LEU A 60 8.10 -2.86 -5.33
CA LEU A 60 8.16 -2.15 -6.61
C LEU A 60 8.53 -3.07 -7.78
N PHE A 61 9.46 -4.00 -7.57
CA PHE A 61 9.88 -4.95 -8.59
C PHE A 61 8.81 -6.00 -8.93
N LEU A 62 7.89 -6.29 -8.01
CA LEU A 62 6.84 -7.29 -8.20
C LEU A 62 5.46 -6.68 -8.44
N ARG A 63 5.35 -5.36 -8.56
CA ARG A 63 4.07 -4.63 -8.66
C ARG A 63 3.20 -4.99 -9.87
N ASN A 64 3.79 -5.54 -10.94
CA ASN A 64 3.06 -5.99 -12.12
C ASN A 64 2.56 -7.44 -11.99
N VAL A 65 2.98 -8.16 -10.93
CA VAL A 65 2.59 -9.55 -10.62
C VAL A 65 2.25 -9.71 -9.13
N PRO A 66 1.36 -8.86 -8.56
CA PRO A 66 1.09 -8.82 -7.12
C PRO A 66 0.62 -10.16 -6.55
N ASP A 67 -0.19 -10.91 -7.31
CA ASP A 67 -0.71 -12.23 -6.89
C ASP A 67 0.40 -13.29 -6.74
N LEU A 68 1.49 -13.14 -7.50
CA LEU A 68 2.65 -14.04 -7.45
C LEU A 68 3.71 -13.55 -6.48
N ALA A 69 3.67 -12.29 -6.05
CA ALA A 69 4.73 -11.65 -5.28
C ALA A 69 5.08 -12.46 -4.03
N ARG A 70 4.07 -12.92 -3.28
CA ARG A 70 4.31 -13.72 -2.07
C ARG A 70 4.93 -15.09 -2.37
N LYS A 71 4.57 -15.75 -3.47
CA LYS A 71 5.17 -17.03 -3.89
C LYS A 71 6.63 -16.83 -4.29
N ILE A 72 6.91 -15.85 -5.15
CA ILE A 72 8.26 -15.52 -5.60
C ILE A 72 9.18 -15.19 -4.41
N LEU A 73 8.74 -14.35 -3.46
CA LEU A 73 9.54 -13.97 -2.29
C LEU A 73 9.82 -15.16 -1.35
N ARG A 74 8.87 -16.10 -1.21
CA ARG A 74 9.07 -17.35 -0.47
C ARG A 74 10.08 -18.26 -1.15
N ASP A 75 9.98 -18.42 -2.47
CA ASP A 75 10.87 -19.29 -3.25
C ASP A 75 12.32 -18.75 -3.27
N LEU A 76 12.47 -17.42 -3.21
CA LEU A 76 13.76 -16.75 -2.98
C LEU A 76 14.35 -17.03 -1.58
N LYS A 77 13.52 -17.50 -0.64
CA LYS A 77 13.84 -17.74 0.78
C LYS A 77 14.20 -16.45 1.53
N LEU A 78 13.41 -15.39 1.34
CA LEU A 78 13.52 -14.19 2.18
C LEU A 78 12.93 -14.43 3.58
N ASP A 79 13.23 -13.52 4.52
CA ASP A 79 12.62 -13.52 5.85
C ASP A 79 11.12 -13.21 5.81
N ARG A 80 10.38 -13.64 6.83
CA ARG A 80 8.91 -13.51 6.90
C ARG A 80 8.45 -12.05 6.74
N GLU A 81 9.15 -11.11 7.37
CA GLU A 81 8.85 -9.69 7.30
C GLU A 81 8.98 -9.16 5.87
N SER A 82 10.07 -9.50 5.17
CA SER A 82 10.28 -9.13 3.78
C SER A 82 9.26 -9.77 2.83
N ILE A 83 8.89 -11.03 3.05
CA ILE A 83 7.86 -11.72 2.25
C ILE A 83 6.51 -11.03 2.40
N GLU A 84 6.07 -10.80 3.64
CA GLU A 84 4.78 -10.21 3.95
C GLU A 84 4.73 -8.76 3.47
N GLY A 85 5.68 -7.94 3.91
CA GLY A 85 5.75 -6.53 3.55
C GLY A 85 5.92 -6.31 2.04
N GLY A 86 6.82 -7.05 1.39
CA GLY A 86 7.04 -6.93 -0.06
C GLY A 86 5.80 -7.32 -0.87
N SER A 87 5.08 -8.37 -0.45
CA SER A 87 3.83 -8.76 -1.10
C SER A 87 2.70 -7.75 -0.91
N HIS A 88 2.56 -7.17 0.30
CA HIS A 88 1.59 -6.12 0.57
C HIS A 88 1.90 -4.84 -0.21
N PHE A 89 3.17 -4.46 -0.28
CA PHE A 89 3.59 -3.28 -1.04
C PHE A 89 3.32 -3.44 -2.53
N ALA A 90 3.56 -4.63 -3.11
CA ALA A 90 3.20 -4.92 -4.49
C ALA A 90 1.68 -4.86 -4.70
N ALA A 91 0.89 -5.45 -3.79
CA ALA A 91 -0.57 -5.48 -3.87
C ALA A 91 -1.22 -4.08 -3.86
N LEU A 92 -0.64 -3.11 -3.16
CA LEU A 92 -1.14 -1.72 -3.14
C LEU A 92 -1.24 -1.10 -4.55
N PHE A 93 -0.42 -1.52 -5.52
CA PHE A 93 -0.48 -1.03 -6.90
C PHE A 93 -1.67 -1.54 -7.71
N SER A 94 -2.39 -2.55 -7.19
CA SER A 94 -3.59 -3.11 -7.81
C SER A 94 -4.86 -2.85 -7.01
N GLU A 95 -4.76 -2.21 -5.84
CA GLU A 95 -5.95 -1.76 -5.12
C GLU A 95 -6.58 -0.53 -5.79
N GLU A 96 -7.90 -0.42 -5.68
CA GLU A 96 -8.64 0.79 -6.06
C GLU A 96 -8.16 2.02 -5.27
N GLU A 97 -8.27 3.21 -5.86
CA GLU A 97 -7.86 4.43 -5.19
C GLU A 97 -8.81 4.78 -4.04
N VAL A 98 -8.28 5.32 -2.94
CA VAL A 98 -9.14 5.77 -1.83
C VAL A 98 -9.81 7.10 -2.17
N GLU A 99 -11.12 7.18 -1.94
CA GLU A 99 -11.94 8.34 -2.31
C GLU A 99 -12.19 9.31 -1.16
N SER A 100 -11.77 8.98 0.07
CA SER A 100 -11.97 9.83 1.25
C SER A 100 -10.84 9.72 2.28
N PRO A 101 -10.68 10.72 3.17
CA PRO A 101 -9.74 10.63 4.28
C PRO A 101 -10.00 9.43 5.22
N TYR A 102 -11.26 9.03 5.41
CA TYR A 102 -11.62 7.83 6.16
C TYR A 102 -11.11 6.57 5.49
N ALA A 103 -11.35 6.40 4.18
CA ALA A 103 -10.84 5.27 3.42
C ALA A 103 -9.30 5.19 3.44
N LEU A 104 -8.62 6.34 3.36
CA LEU A 104 -7.17 6.40 3.53
C LEU A 104 -6.74 5.92 4.93
N ARG A 105 -7.38 6.39 6.01
CA ARG A 105 -7.07 5.92 7.36
C ARG A 105 -7.32 4.42 7.53
N LYS A 106 -8.34 3.84 6.87
CA LYS A 106 -8.52 2.37 6.83
C LYS A 106 -7.37 1.66 6.10
N ARG A 107 -6.89 2.21 4.97
CA ARG A 107 -5.71 1.68 4.27
C ARG A 107 -4.47 1.74 5.16
N ILE A 108 -4.26 2.86 5.87
CA ILE A 108 -3.18 3.02 6.85
C ILE A 108 -3.32 2.01 7.99
N ALA A 109 -4.51 1.80 8.53
CA ALA A 109 -4.74 0.82 9.60
C ALA A 109 -4.46 -0.63 9.17
N ARG A 110 -4.63 -0.93 7.87
CA ARG A 110 -4.33 -2.26 7.30
C ARG A 110 -2.84 -2.48 7.07
N TYR A 111 -2.15 -1.49 6.49
CA TYR A 111 -0.78 -1.67 5.97
C TYR A 111 0.31 -0.96 6.79
N GLY A 112 -0.07 -0.06 7.68
CA GLY A 112 0.84 0.81 8.41
C GLY A 112 1.14 2.11 7.65
N LEU A 113 1.30 3.19 8.42
CA LEU A 113 1.49 4.56 7.91
C LEU A 113 2.70 4.69 6.99
N LYS A 114 3.85 4.12 7.38
CA LYS A 114 5.08 4.16 6.60
C LYS A 114 4.89 3.52 5.22
N MET A 115 4.32 2.31 5.18
CA MET A 115 4.11 1.57 3.94
C MET A 115 3.19 2.33 2.97
N VAL A 116 2.09 2.89 3.47
CA VAL A 116 1.14 3.65 2.66
C VAL A 116 1.75 4.95 2.15
N ARG A 117 2.58 5.64 2.96
CA ARG A 117 3.36 6.80 2.52
C ARG A 117 4.32 6.42 1.39
N ASP A 118 5.18 5.44 1.63
CA ASP A 118 6.17 4.97 0.65
C ASP A 118 5.46 4.57 -0.66
N PHE A 119 4.30 3.91 -0.58
CA PHE A 119 3.48 3.59 -1.75
C PHE A 119 3.07 4.82 -2.56
N TYR A 120 2.47 5.84 -1.94
CA TYR A 120 2.03 7.03 -2.67
C TYR A 120 3.19 7.87 -3.19
N GLU A 121 4.31 7.93 -2.46
CA GLU A 121 5.54 8.59 -2.93
C GLU A 121 6.10 7.89 -4.17
N MET A 122 6.18 6.56 -4.16
CA MET A 122 6.67 5.80 -5.32
C MET A 122 5.69 5.84 -6.49
N ARG A 123 4.38 5.84 -6.22
CA ARG A 123 3.36 6.01 -7.26
C ARG A 123 3.46 7.37 -7.93
N LEU A 124 3.70 8.43 -7.17
CA LEU A 124 3.92 9.78 -7.72
C LEU A 124 5.19 9.82 -8.58
N ALA A 125 6.27 9.23 -8.09
CA ALA A 125 7.54 9.14 -8.79
C ALA A 125 7.43 8.42 -10.14
N LEU A 126 6.70 7.30 -10.20
CA LEU A 126 6.43 6.57 -11.44
C LEU A 126 5.66 7.43 -12.43
N LEU A 127 4.61 8.13 -11.98
CA LEU A 127 3.85 9.05 -12.84
C LEU A 127 4.78 10.14 -13.42
N GLN A 128 5.60 10.78 -12.59
CA GLN A 128 6.45 11.89 -13.05
C GLN A 128 7.54 11.46 -14.04
N GLN A 129 8.09 10.25 -13.89
CA GLN A 129 9.12 9.77 -14.81
C GLN A 129 8.62 9.54 -16.24
N ASP A 130 7.33 9.23 -16.41
CA ASP A 130 6.75 9.05 -17.73
C ASP A 130 6.53 10.40 -18.46
N GLU A 131 6.82 11.57 -17.85
CA GLU A 131 6.74 12.88 -18.52
C GLU A 131 8.00 13.18 -19.33
N ALA A 132 9.13 12.52 -19.00
CA ALA A 132 10.38 12.66 -19.74
C ALA A 132 10.36 11.92 -21.09
N GLU A 133 9.41 11.00 -21.27
CA GLU A 133 9.15 10.28 -22.51
C GLU A 133 7.96 10.95 -23.20
N SER A 134 8.23 11.77 -24.23
CA SER A 134 7.17 12.39 -25.04
C SER A 134 6.26 11.29 -25.61
N TYR A 135 4.93 11.43 -25.43
CA TYR A 135 3.96 10.56 -26.08
C TYR A 135 4.24 10.50 -27.59
N SER A 136 4.23 9.29 -28.15
CA SER A 136 4.25 9.14 -29.60
C SER A 136 2.94 9.69 -30.19
N PRO A 137 2.94 10.16 -31.46
CA PRO A 137 1.70 10.58 -32.13
C PRO A 137 0.58 9.52 -32.06
N LEU A 138 0.95 8.24 -32.13
CA LEU A 138 0.01 7.12 -32.04
C LEU A 138 -0.64 7.00 -30.65
N GLU A 139 0.09 7.24 -29.57
CA GLU A 139 -0.46 7.23 -28.20
C GLU A 139 -1.38 8.42 -27.96
N SER A 140 -1.05 9.58 -28.52
CA SER A 140 -1.91 10.76 -28.51
C SER A 140 -3.24 10.47 -29.22
N ASP A 141 -3.18 9.88 -30.41
CA ASP A 141 -4.36 9.52 -31.20
C ASP A 141 -5.23 8.47 -30.49
N LEU A 142 -4.62 7.48 -29.84
CA LEU A 142 -5.33 6.48 -29.03
C LEU A 142 -6.01 7.09 -27.80
N LEU A 143 -5.37 8.05 -27.13
CA LEU A 143 -5.96 8.78 -26.01
C LEU A 143 -7.18 9.60 -26.47
N GLU A 144 -7.08 10.25 -27.64
CA GLU A 144 -8.20 10.98 -28.24
C GLU A 144 -9.34 10.05 -28.67
N ALA A 145 -9.03 8.89 -29.25
CA ALA A 145 -10.03 7.90 -29.65
C ALA A 145 -10.84 7.39 -28.45
N LYS A 146 -10.16 7.08 -27.33
CA LYS A 146 -10.81 6.66 -26.08
C LYS A 146 -11.65 7.77 -25.42
N ARG A 147 -11.31 9.05 -25.61
CA ARG A 147 -12.15 10.19 -25.17
C ARG A 147 -13.45 10.26 -25.96
N ARG A 148 -13.42 9.91 -27.25
CA ARG A 148 -14.59 9.93 -28.13
C ARG A 148 -15.58 8.79 -27.83
N THR A 149 -15.12 7.67 -27.25
CA THR A 149 -15.97 6.54 -26.86
C THR A 149 -16.61 6.69 -25.48
N GLY A 150 -16.32 7.77 -24.74
CA GLY A 150 -16.92 8.01 -23.41
C GLY A 150 -16.28 7.20 -22.28
N GLU A 151 -15.16 6.52 -22.52
CA GLU A 151 -14.35 5.97 -21.43
C GLU A 151 -13.78 7.13 -20.61
N ILE A 152 -13.97 7.10 -19.28
CA ILE A 152 -13.35 8.05 -18.37
C ILE A 152 -11.83 7.81 -18.40
N ILE A 153 -11.13 8.53 -19.26
CA ILE A 153 -9.67 8.59 -19.22
C ILE A 153 -9.29 9.61 -18.17
N ILE A 154 -8.93 9.15 -16.98
CA ILE A 154 -8.20 9.98 -16.04
C ILE A 154 -6.88 10.35 -16.72
N THR A 155 -6.70 11.64 -17.02
CA THR A 155 -5.43 12.12 -17.55
C THR A 155 -4.34 11.90 -16.52
N LYS A 156 -3.12 11.68 -16.98
CA LYS A 156 -1.95 11.55 -16.09
C LYS A 156 -1.84 12.68 -15.07
N LYS A 157 -2.11 13.93 -15.50
CA LYS A 157 -2.16 15.11 -14.62
C LYS A 157 -3.23 15.01 -13.53
N GLN A 158 -4.40 14.45 -13.84
CA GLN A 158 -5.43 14.17 -12.84
C GLN A 158 -4.98 13.06 -11.88
N ALA A 159 -4.37 11.99 -12.38
CA ALA A 159 -3.82 10.92 -11.54
C ALA A 159 -2.76 11.44 -10.56
N GLU A 160 -1.85 12.30 -11.02
CA GLU A 160 -0.87 12.97 -10.14
C GLU A 160 -1.55 13.87 -9.10
N SER A 161 -2.55 14.65 -9.50
CA SER A 161 -3.30 15.51 -8.58
C SER A 161 -3.96 14.69 -7.47
N ILE A 162 -4.54 13.54 -7.82
CA ILE A 162 -5.15 12.60 -6.87
C ILE A 162 -4.11 12.09 -5.89
N VAL A 163 -2.96 11.59 -6.37
CA VAL A 163 -1.88 11.05 -5.53
C VAL A 163 -1.31 12.13 -4.60
N LYS A 164 -1.09 13.35 -5.10
CA LYS A 164 -0.64 14.50 -4.29
C LYS A 164 -1.64 14.83 -3.18
N GLU A 165 -2.94 14.79 -3.47
CA GLU A 165 -3.97 14.95 -2.45
C GLU A 165 -3.90 13.86 -1.36
N ARG A 166 -3.63 12.59 -1.73
CA ARG A 166 -3.46 11.51 -0.74
C ARG A 166 -2.25 11.76 0.17
N LEU A 167 -1.13 12.22 -0.38
CA LEU A 167 0.05 12.61 0.42
C LEU A 167 -0.26 13.77 1.38
N LEU A 168 -1.11 14.72 0.98
CA LEU A 168 -1.57 15.80 1.87
C LEU A 168 -2.43 15.24 3.01
N TRP A 169 -3.33 14.29 2.73
CA TRP A 169 -4.12 13.62 3.77
C TRP A 169 -3.23 12.83 4.74
N ILE A 170 -2.19 12.14 4.26
CA ILE A 170 -1.21 11.45 5.10
C ILE A 170 -0.47 12.45 6.01
N THR A 171 -0.04 13.59 5.47
CA THR A 171 0.59 14.66 6.26
C THR A 171 -0.33 15.15 7.38
N LYS A 172 -1.63 15.26 7.10
CA LYS A 172 -2.64 15.66 8.09
C LYS A 172 -2.81 14.60 9.19
N VAL A 173 -2.84 13.31 8.82
CA VAL A 173 -2.90 12.19 9.79
C VAL A 173 -1.75 12.28 10.78
N GLU A 174 -0.53 12.56 10.32
CA GLU A 174 0.65 12.70 11.18
C GLU A 174 0.60 13.96 12.06
N SER A 175 0.32 15.12 11.47
CA SER A 175 0.37 16.39 12.19
C SER A 175 -0.71 16.49 13.28
N GLU A 176 -1.88 15.91 13.02
CA GLU A 176 -2.98 15.83 13.97
C GLU A 176 -2.90 14.57 14.86
N LYS A 177 -1.90 13.69 14.67
CA LYS A 177 -1.74 12.43 15.40
C LYS A 177 -3.03 11.60 15.43
N ASN A 178 -3.70 11.49 14.28
CA ASN A 178 -4.91 10.69 14.14
C ASN A 178 -4.60 9.24 14.52
N CYS A 179 -5.52 8.60 15.26
CA CYS A 179 -5.42 7.18 15.57
C CYS A 179 -5.62 6.35 14.31
N VAL A 180 -4.63 5.52 14.00
CA VAL A 180 -4.59 4.64 12.83
C VAL A 180 -4.17 3.21 13.18
N SER A 181 -4.08 2.86 14.45
CA SER A 181 -3.89 1.49 14.91
C SER A 181 -4.73 1.21 16.15
N LEU A 182 -5.12 -0.06 16.36
CA LEU A 182 -5.86 -0.45 17.58
C LEU A 182 -5.08 -0.14 18.86
N SER A 183 -3.73 -0.12 18.81
CA SER A 183 -2.89 0.26 19.93
C SER A 183 -2.95 1.75 20.30
N GLU A 184 -3.41 2.61 19.38
CA GLU A 184 -3.59 4.05 19.59
C GLU A 184 -5.01 4.42 20.03
N LEU A 185 -5.93 3.44 20.06
CA LEU A 185 -7.31 3.64 20.50
C LEU A 185 -7.34 3.97 22.00
N MET A 186 -8.01 5.05 22.38
CA MET A 186 -8.11 5.48 23.77
C MET A 186 -9.03 4.60 24.64
N LEU A 187 -9.77 3.69 24.01
CA LEU A 187 -10.59 2.68 24.65
C LEU A 187 -9.89 1.32 24.58
N SER A 188 -9.66 0.69 25.72
CA SER A 188 -8.99 -0.60 25.84
C SER A 188 -9.91 -1.71 26.34
N GLY A 189 -9.49 -2.97 26.21
CA GLY A 189 -10.22 -4.11 26.77
C GLY A 189 -10.39 -4.03 28.29
N LYS A 190 -9.46 -3.41 29.03
CA LYS A 190 -9.59 -3.22 30.49
C LYS A 190 -10.73 -2.27 30.85
N ASP A 191 -10.96 -1.27 30.01
CA ASP A 191 -12.04 -0.31 30.18
C ASP A 191 -13.38 -1.01 29.95
N LEU A 192 -13.47 -1.81 28.89
CA LEU A 192 -14.65 -2.63 28.62
C LEU A 192 -14.97 -3.62 29.74
N ILE A 193 -13.95 -4.26 30.35
CA ILE A 193 -14.14 -5.13 31.53
C ILE A 193 -14.75 -4.35 32.70
N SER A 194 -14.28 -3.12 32.93
CA SER A 194 -14.79 -2.26 34.00
C SER A 194 -16.25 -1.83 33.77
N LEU A 195 -16.69 -1.86 32.51
CA LEU A 195 -18.07 -1.59 32.07
C LEU A 195 -18.91 -2.87 31.96
N GLY A 196 -18.44 -4.01 32.49
CA GLY A 196 -19.20 -5.26 32.53
C GLY A 196 -19.05 -6.16 31.29
N VAL A 197 -18.23 -5.79 30.32
CA VAL A 197 -17.99 -6.64 29.13
C VAL A 197 -17.06 -7.80 29.48
N SER A 198 -17.57 -9.02 29.31
CA SER A 198 -16.78 -10.24 29.51
C SER A 198 -15.69 -10.39 28.43
N PRO A 199 -14.46 -10.81 28.78
CA PRO A 199 -13.41 -11.12 27.82
C PRO A 199 -13.85 -12.17 26.78
N GLY A 200 -13.53 -11.95 25.51
CA GLY A 200 -13.84 -12.88 24.43
C GLY A 200 -14.01 -12.19 23.08
N LYS A 201 -14.55 -12.92 22.10
CA LYS A 201 -14.73 -12.44 20.72
C LYS A 201 -15.51 -11.12 20.64
N ARG A 202 -16.60 -11.00 21.42
CA ARG A 202 -17.44 -9.80 21.49
C ARG A 202 -16.67 -8.54 21.87
N MET A 203 -15.67 -8.65 22.77
CA MET A 203 -14.82 -7.53 23.14
C MET A 203 -14.00 -7.02 21.95
N GLY A 204 -13.44 -7.93 21.15
CA GLY A 204 -12.71 -7.57 19.93
C GLY A 204 -13.62 -6.89 18.91
N GLU A 205 -14.86 -7.37 18.76
CA GLU A 205 -15.88 -6.76 17.88
C GLU A 205 -16.23 -5.33 18.34
N ILE A 206 -16.41 -5.10 19.64
CA ILE A 206 -16.67 -3.77 20.21
C ILE A 206 -15.48 -2.82 19.98
N LEU A 207 -14.25 -3.26 20.27
CA LEU A 207 -13.05 -2.46 20.03
C LEU A 207 -12.89 -2.13 18.54
N GLN A 208 -13.22 -3.06 17.65
CA GLN A 208 -13.14 -2.83 16.21
C GLN A 208 -14.19 -1.82 15.73
N LEU A 209 -15.40 -1.82 16.30
CA LEU A 209 -16.43 -0.82 16.01
C LEU A 209 -16.03 0.57 16.51
N ALA A 210 -15.52 0.66 17.74
CA ALA A 210 -14.98 1.92 18.27
C ALA A 210 -13.80 2.43 17.43
N PHE A 211 -12.91 1.53 17.00
CA PHE A 211 -11.79 1.89 16.13
C PHE A 211 -12.26 2.38 14.76
N ASP A 212 -13.23 1.71 14.12
CA ASP A 212 -13.78 2.16 12.85
C ASP A 212 -14.44 3.54 12.97
N ARG A 213 -15.14 3.80 14.09
CA ARG A 213 -15.68 5.13 14.42
C ARG A 213 -14.58 6.19 14.51
N VAL A 214 -13.47 5.90 15.19
CA VAL A 214 -12.32 6.81 15.27
C VAL A 214 -11.66 7.03 13.91
N LEU A 215 -11.57 6.01 13.07
CA LEU A 215 -11.08 6.19 11.70
C LEU A 215 -12.02 7.13 10.92
N GLN A 216 -13.32 7.10 11.16
CA GLN A 216 -14.27 8.02 10.53
C GLN A 216 -14.14 9.44 11.10
N GLU A 217 -14.17 9.58 12.42
CA GLU A 217 -14.09 10.83 13.17
C GLU A 217 -12.89 10.83 14.15
N PRO A 218 -11.68 11.22 13.71
CA PRO A 218 -10.46 11.11 14.53
C PRO A 218 -10.50 11.87 15.85
N LYS A 219 -11.32 12.93 15.94
CA LYS A 219 -11.51 13.75 17.15
C LYS A 219 -12.35 13.08 18.22
N GLU A 220 -12.93 11.91 17.92
CA GLU A 220 -13.68 11.11 18.87
C GLU A 220 -12.83 10.05 19.56
N ASN A 221 -11.51 10.00 19.31
CA ASN A 221 -10.58 9.15 20.06
C ASN A 221 -10.35 9.66 21.50
N GLU A 222 -11.43 9.82 22.25
CA GLU A 222 -11.46 10.14 23.66
C GLU A 222 -12.32 9.08 24.33
N LYS A 223 -11.88 8.61 25.49
CA LYS A 223 -12.48 7.44 26.15
C LYS A 223 -13.97 7.63 26.41
N GLU A 224 -14.34 8.79 26.94
CA GLU A 224 -15.71 9.14 27.30
C GLU A 224 -16.61 9.18 26.06
N LYS A 225 -16.15 9.81 24.97
CA LYS A 225 -16.89 9.87 23.70
C LYS A 225 -17.13 8.48 23.10
N LEU A 226 -16.12 7.61 23.15
CA LEU A 226 -16.25 6.23 22.65
C LEU A 226 -17.21 5.40 23.51
N ILE A 227 -17.19 5.57 24.83
CA ILE A 227 -18.15 4.89 25.72
C ILE A 227 -19.57 5.38 25.41
N SER A 228 -19.79 6.69 25.31
CA SER A 228 -21.11 7.24 24.95
C SER A 228 -21.60 6.72 23.59
N TYR A 229 -20.74 6.71 22.57
CA TYR A 229 -21.05 6.15 21.26
C TYR A 229 -21.46 4.66 21.34
N LEU A 230 -20.75 3.86 22.14
CA LEU A 230 -21.05 2.43 22.29
C LEU A 230 -22.35 2.19 23.09
N GLN A 231 -22.67 3.04 24.07
CA GLN A 231 -23.95 2.99 24.80
C GLN A 231 -25.12 3.39 23.88
N GLU A 232 -24.98 4.47 23.11
CA GLU A 232 -25.97 4.91 22.11
C GLU A 232 -26.21 3.85 21.03
N SER A 233 -25.16 3.10 20.68
CA SER A 233 -25.22 1.98 19.74
C SER A 233 -25.78 0.68 20.34
N GLY A 234 -26.15 0.67 21.62
CA GLY A 234 -26.70 -0.51 22.32
C GLY A 234 -25.69 -1.64 22.56
N LEU A 235 -24.39 -1.34 22.52
CA LEU A 235 -23.31 -2.32 22.69
C LEU A 235 -22.83 -2.43 24.13
N LEU A 236 -23.04 -1.38 24.92
CA LEU A 236 -22.77 -1.28 26.35
C LEU A 236 -24.05 -0.89 27.10
N ASP A 237 -24.18 -1.36 28.33
CA ASP A 237 -25.27 -0.93 29.21
C ASP A 237 -25.05 0.53 29.65
N SER A 238 -26.17 1.25 29.82
CA SER A 238 -26.22 2.67 30.22
C SER A 238 -25.81 2.89 31.67
#